data_AF-A0A3E0WSD1-F1
#
_entry.id   AF-A0A3E0WSD1-F1
#
_cell.length_a   1.000
_cell.length_b   1.000
_cell.length_c   1.000
_cell.angle_alpha   90.00
_cell.angle_beta   90.00
_cell.angle_gamma   90.00
#
_symmetry.space_group_name_H-M   'P 1'
#
loop_
_entity.id
_entity.type
_entity.pdbx_description
1 polymer ?
#
loop_
_entity_poly.entity_id
_entity_poly.type
_entity_poly.pdbx_seq_one_letter_code
_entity_poly.pdbx_strand_id
1 'polypeptide(L)'
;MAGLDLVFVYGTLRRGGTNHHWLDGAEWLGYHRTEPKFQMLDLGPYPGVVRPGTDAIVGELYRINALMLKRLDRLEDYPVLYTRTRIPTDHGHAWLYLYRCRDGSRYPRIRQGDWLACQHNQVS
;
A
#
# COMPACT_ATOMS: atom_id res chain seq x y z
N MET A 1 23.27 -1.93 -13.93
CA MET A 1 23.00 -2.57 -12.63
C MET A 1 21.51 -2.45 -12.36
N ALA A 2 20.76 -3.55 -12.39
CA ALA A 2 19.34 -3.51 -12.04
C ALA A 2 19.23 -3.33 -10.53
N GLY A 3 18.93 -2.11 -10.08
CA GLY A 3 18.63 -1.86 -8.68
C GLY A 3 17.38 -2.64 -8.28
N LEU A 4 17.47 -3.38 -7.17
CA LEU A 4 16.32 -3.99 -6.53
C LEU A 4 15.71 -2.93 -5.62
N ASP A 5 14.47 -2.58 -5.87
CA ASP A 5 13.68 -1.68 -5.05
C ASP A 5 12.83 -2.50 -4.07
N LEU A 6 12.44 -1.86 -2.97
CA LEU A 6 11.49 -2.41 -2.02
C LEU A 6 10.16 -1.70 -2.20
N VAL A 7 9.05 -2.45 -2.16
CA VAL A 7 7.70 -1.89 -2.18
C VAL A 7 6.90 -2.44 -1.01
N PHE A 8 6.14 -1.56 -0.37
CA PHE A 8 5.21 -1.88 0.69
C PHE A 8 3.78 -1.79 0.16
N VAL A 9 3.04 -2.88 0.28
CA VAL A 9 1.65 -2.99 -0.18
C VAL A 9 0.70 -3.31 0.96
N TYR A 10 -0.47 -2.67 0.99
CA TYR A 10 -1.40 -2.69 2.13
C TYR A 10 -2.85 -3.05 1.77
N GLY A 11 -3.11 -3.43 0.52
CA GLY A 11 -4.45 -3.62 -0.01
C GLY A 11 -4.57 -4.79 -0.97
N THR A 12 -5.20 -4.57 -2.11
CA THR A 12 -5.52 -5.58 -3.15
C THR A 12 -4.31 -6.21 -3.84
N LEU A 13 -3.10 -5.72 -3.57
CA LEU A 13 -1.83 -6.28 -4.01
C LEU A 13 -1.27 -7.37 -3.07
N ARG A 14 -1.85 -7.53 -1.87
CA ARG A 14 -1.48 -8.60 -0.93
C ARG A 14 -1.78 -9.98 -1.51
N ARG A 15 -1.12 -11.04 -1.00
CA ARG A 15 -1.40 -12.42 -1.41
C ARG A 15 -2.90 -12.73 -1.25
N GLY A 16 -3.52 -13.19 -2.33
CA GLY A 16 -4.97 -13.46 -2.40
C GLY A 16 -5.82 -12.32 -2.94
N GLY A 17 -5.24 -11.13 -3.17
CA GLY A 17 -5.92 -10.03 -3.84
C GLY A 17 -5.88 -10.14 -5.37
N THR A 18 -6.86 -9.55 -6.04
CA THR A 18 -7.03 -9.60 -7.51
C THR A 18 -5.80 -9.08 -8.28
N ASN A 19 -5.03 -8.17 -7.69
CA ASN A 19 -3.86 -7.54 -8.31
C ASN A 19 -2.54 -8.24 -7.96
N HIS A 20 -2.55 -9.35 -7.23
CA HIS A 20 -1.32 -10.04 -6.83
C HIS A 20 -0.43 -10.46 -8.01
N HIS A 21 -1.03 -10.71 -9.18
CA HIS A 21 -0.31 -11.04 -10.42
C HIS A 21 0.68 -9.96 -10.88
N TRP A 22 0.54 -8.70 -10.45
CA TRP A 22 1.53 -7.65 -10.73
C TRP A 22 2.84 -7.82 -9.97
N LEU A 23 2.79 -8.56 -8.86
CA LEU A 23 3.94 -8.95 -8.05
C LEU A 23 4.43 -10.36 -8.38
N ASP A 24 3.95 -10.96 -9.48
CA ASP A 24 4.41 -12.28 -9.90
C ASP A 24 5.92 -12.22 -10.24
N GLY A 25 6.70 -13.06 -9.55
CA GLY A 25 8.16 -13.02 -9.55
C GLY A 25 8.82 -12.01 -8.61
N ALA A 26 8.06 -11.27 -7.78
CA ALA A 26 8.63 -10.50 -6.67
C ALA A 26 9.03 -11.43 -5.52
N GLU A 27 10.12 -11.08 -4.84
CA GLU A 27 10.51 -11.79 -3.62
C GLU A 27 9.73 -11.21 -2.44
N TRP A 28 8.88 -12.03 -1.82
CA TRP A 28 8.19 -11.66 -0.59
C TRP A 28 9.16 -11.67 0.59
N LEU A 29 9.25 -10.55 1.31
CA LEU A 29 10.17 -10.38 2.43
C LEU A 29 9.51 -10.58 3.80
N GLY A 30 8.19 -10.37 3.89
CA GLY A 30 7.46 -10.50 5.15
C GLY A 30 6.33 -9.51 5.32
N TYR A 31 5.66 -9.62 6.47
CA TYR A 31 4.74 -8.59 6.94
C TYR A 31 5.52 -7.43 7.55
N HIS A 32 5.04 -6.21 7.34
CA HIS A 32 5.62 -5.01 7.94
C HIS A 32 4.52 -4.10 8.47
N ARG A 33 4.85 -3.31 9.49
CA ARG A 33 3.97 -2.29 10.03
C ARG A 33 4.65 -0.93 9.98
N THR A 34 4.00 0.04 9.36
CA THR A 34 4.57 1.39 9.25
C THR A 34 4.55 2.11 10.60
N GLU A 35 5.28 3.22 10.70
CA GLU A 35 5.09 4.17 11.80
C GLU A 35 3.63 4.68 11.84
N PRO A 36 3.10 5.04 13.03
CA PRO A 36 1.74 5.55 13.21
C PRO A 36 1.61 7.01 12.74
N LYS A 37 1.86 7.25 11.45
CA LYS A 37 1.87 8.58 10.80
C LYS A 37 0.90 8.65 9.63
N PHE A 38 0.15 7.59 9.40
CA PHE A 38 -0.68 7.41 8.23
C PHE A 38 -2.13 7.18 8.63
N GLN A 39 -3.02 7.14 7.66
CA GLN A 39 -4.42 6.83 7.86
C GLN A 39 -4.92 6.07 6.65
N MET A 40 -5.65 4.98 6.88
CA MET A 40 -6.28 4.20 5.82
C MET A 40 -7.73 4.67 5.63
N LEU A 41 -8.08 4.95 4.38
CA LEU A 41 -9.40 5.30 3.92
C LEU A 41 -9.98 4.13 3.14
N ASP A 42 -11.28 3.89 3.33
CA ASP A 42 -12.05 2.97 2.52
C ASP A 42 -12.57 3.70 1.28
N LEU A 43 -11.99 3.41 0.11
CA LEU A 43 -12.46 3.97 -1.16
C LEU A 43 -13.53 3.07 -1.82
N GLY A 44 -13.89 1.95 -1.19
CA GLY A 44 -14.80 0.93 -1.70
C GLY A 44 -14.04 -0.27 -2.29
N PRO A 45 -13.66 -0.24 -3.59
CA PRO A 45 -13.02 -1.39 -4.21
C PRO A 45 -11.54 -1.57 -3.83
N TYR A 46 -10.92 -0.56 -3.21
CA TYR A 46 -9.52 -0.59 -2.76
C TYR A 46 -9.28 0.38 -1.60
N PRO A 47 -8.32 0.10 -0.70
CA PRO A 47 -7.92 1.05 0.33
C PRO A 47 -7.07 2.19 -0.24
N GLY A 48 -7.18 3.38 0.36
CA GLY A 48 -6.29 4.50 0.11
C GLY A 48 -5.57 4.93 1.38
N VAL A 49 -4.24 4.92 1.40
CA VAL A 49 -3.47 5.45 2.54
C VAL A 49 -3.12 6.92 2.32
N VAL A 50 -3.38 7.76 3.32
CA VAL A 50 -3.07 9.20 3.30
C VAL A 50 -2.16 9.58 4.48
N ARG A 51 -1.48 10.73 4.33
CA ARG A 51 -0.66 11.38 5.37
C ARG A 51 -1.00 12.88 5.39
N PRO A 52 -1.11 13.54 6.56
CA PRO A 52 -0.87 13.05 7.91
C PRO A 52 -1.98 12.13 8.46
N GLY A 53 -1.63 11.31 9.45
CA GLY A 53 -2.54 10.45 10.20
C GLY A 53 -1.88 9.94 11.49
N THR A 54 -2.60 9.15 12.28
CA THR A 54 -2.16 8.63 13.59
C THR A 54 -2.12 7.10 13.65
N ASP A 55 -2.46 6.44 12.54
CA ASP A 55 -2.61 5.00 12.44
C ASP A 55 -1.36 4.39 11.79
N ALA A 56 -1.00 3.20 12.24
CA ALA A 56 0.04 2.38 11.61
C ALA A 56 -0.62 1.50 10.55
N ILE A 57 -0.01 1.39 9.37
CA ILE A 57 -0.54 0.57 8.28
C ILE A 57 0.13 -0.80 8.33
N VAL A 58 -0.68 -1.85 8.30
CA VAL A 58 -0.21 -3.23 8.21
C VAL A 58 -0.22 -3.65 6.75
N GLY A 59 0.89 -4.22 6.30
CA GLY A 59 1.05 -4.63 4.91
C GLY A 59 2.15 -5.65 4.74
N GLU A 60 2.52 -5.85 3.49
CA GLU A 60 3.53 -6.81 3.06
C GLU A 60 4.66 -6.07 2.33
N LEU A 61 5.89 -6.53 2.55
CA LEU A 61 7.07 -6.06 1.84
C LEU A 61 7.45 -7.03 0.74
N TYR A 62 7.74 -6.45 -0.42
CA TYR A 62 8.23 -7.17 -1.57
C TYR A 62 9.48 -6.50 -2.11
N ARG A 63 10.45 -7.33 -2.51
CA ARG A 63 11.57 -6.90 -3.34
C ARG A 63 11.19 -7.04 -4.80
N ILE A 64 11.29 -5.94 -5.51
CA ILE A 64 10.89 -5.81 -6.91
C ILE A 64 12.03 -5.22 -7.73
N ASN A 65 12.02 -5.49 -9.03
CA ASN A 65 12.92 -4.83 -9.95
C ASN A 65 12.31 -3.52 -10.47
N ALA A 66 13.15 -2.67 -11.08
CA ALA A 66 12.71 -1.39 -11.64
C ALA A 66 11.60 -1.49 -12.71
N LEU A 67 11.49 -2.62 -13.43
CA LEU A 67 10.42 -2.83 -14.42
C LEU A 67 9.07 -3.06 -13.73
N MET A 68 9.05 -3.84 -12.64
CA MET A 68 7.86 -4.04 -11.82
C MET A 68 7.41 -2.74 -11.18
N LEU A 69 8.34 -1.93 -10.66
CA LEU A 69 8.02 -0.62 -10.10
C LEU A 69 7.32 0.28 -11.13
N LYS A 70 7.82 0.32 -12.37
CA LYS A 70 7.17 1.08 -13.46
C LYS A 70 5.79 0.56 -13.83
N ARG A 71 5.55 -0.76 -13.69
CA ARG A 71 4.23 -1.36 -13.93
C ARG A 71 3.25 -0.95 -12.82
N LEU A 72 3.69 -0.99 -11.57
CA LEU A 72 2.90 -0.50 -10.43
C LEU A 72 2.59 1.00 -10.57
N ASP A 73 3.57 1.81 -10.96
CA ASP A 73 3.35 3.25 -11.21
C ASP A 73 2.24 3.48 -12.26
N ARG A 74 2.13 2.64 -13.29
CA ARG A 74 1.04 2.72 -14.29
C ARG A 74 -0.30 2.24 -13.73
N LEU A 75 -0.30 1.20 -12.92
CA LEU A 75 -1.52 0.64 -12.32
C LEU A 75 -2.15 1.64 -11.33
N GLU A 76 -1.32 2.26 -10.50
CA GLU A 76 -1.73 3.22 -9.45
C GLU A 76 -1.89 4.65 -10.00
N ASP A 77 -1.85 4.83 -11.33
CA ASP A 77 -1.93 6.13 -12.02
C ASP A 77 -1.03 7.20 -11.37
N TYR A 78 0.23 6.82 -11.12
CA TYR A 78 1.25 7.69 -10.51
C TYR A 78 1.82 8.68 -11.56
N PRO A 79 2.03 9.97 -11.21
CA PRO A 79 1.79 10.62 -9.93
C PRO A 79 0.44 11.36 -9.83
N VAL A 80 -0.59 10.96 -10.57
CA VAL A 80 -1.87 11.67 -10.69
C VAL A 80 -2.82 11.29 -9.55
N LEU A 81 -3.17 10.00 -9.45
CA LEU A 81 -4.11 9.49 -8.44
C LEU A 81 -3.40 9.13 -7.13
N TYR A 82 -2.23 8.50 -7.26
CA TYR A 82 -1.36 8.17 -6.13
C TYR A 82 -0.03 8.90 -6.25
N THR A 83 0.57 9.19 -5.10
CA THR A 83 1.98 9.57 -4.98
C THR A 83 2.73 8.45 -4.27
N ARG A 84 4.06 8.49 -4.27
CA ARG A 84 4.87 7.50 -3.58
C ARG A 84 5.78 8.18 -2.58
N THR A 85 5.93 7.58 -1.42
CA THR A 85 6.88 8.00 -0.41
C THR A 85 7.76 6.82 -0.01
N ARG A 86 8.89 7.10 0.62
CA ARG A 86 9.76 6.05 1.18
C ARG A 86 9.51 5.93 2.67
N ILE A 87 9.27 4.72 3.13
CA ILE A 87 9.17 4.40 4.54
C ILE A 87 10.37 3.56 4.98
N PRO A 88 10.87 3.74 6.21
CA PRO A 88 11.89 2.86 6.77
C PRO A 88 11.29 1.47 7.06
N THR A 89 12.08 0.44 6.78
CA THR A 89 11.78 -0.97 7.04
C THR A 89 13.05 -1.70 7.46
N ASP A 90 12.90 -2.91 8.00
CA ASP A 90 14.04 -3.73 8.44
C ASP A 90 14.96 -4.14 7.27
N HIS A 91 14.46 -4.08 6.04
CA HIS A 91 15.21 -4.40 4.82
C HIS A 91 15.77 -3.16 4.09
N GLY A 92 15.49 -1.95 4.60
CA GLY A 92 15.85 -0.68 3.97
C GLY A 92 14.62 0.20 3.70
N HIS A 93 14.73 1.12 2.75
CA HIS A 93 13.63 2.04 2.44
C HIS A 93 12.69 1.42 1.40
N ALA A 94 11.41 1.28 1.74
CA ALA A 94 10.39 0.76 0.84
C ALA A 94 9.48 1.86 0.29
N TRP A 95 9.07 1.71 -0.97
CA TRP A 95 8.09 2.56 -1.61
C TRP A 95 6.69 2.25 -1.09
N LEU A 96 6.00 3.27 -0.60
CA LEU A 96 4.60 3.24 -0.16
C LEU A 96 3.79 4.16 -1.08
N TYR A 97 2.73 3.62 -1.67
CA TYR A 97 1.77 4.42 -2.45
C TYR A 97 0.78 5.12 -1.52
N LEU A 98 0.74 6.45 -1.61
CA LEU A 98 -0.18 7.32 -0.89
C LEU A 98 -1.23 7.87 -1.84
N TYR A 99 -2.49 7.75 -1.47
CA TYR A 99 -3.59 8.29 -2.25
C TYR A 99 -3.54 9.83 -2.21
N ARG A 100 -3.58 10.47 -3.38
CA ARG A 100 -3.63 11.95 -3.50
C ARG A 100 -5.07 12.43 -3.32
N CYS A 101 -5.60 12.27 -2.11
CA CYS A 101 -6.90 12.86 -1.81
C CYS A 101 -6.78 14.35 -1.54
N ARG A 102 -7.54 15.18 -2.27
CA ARG A 102 -7.71 16.60 -1.92
C ARG A 102 -8.58 16.79 -0.69
N ASP A 103 -9.48 15.84 -0.44
CA ASP A 103 -10.42 15.84 0.69
C ASP A 103 -10.68 14.42 1.21
N GLY A 104 -9.80 13.94 2.10
CA GLY A 104 -9.89 12.61 2.70
C GLY A 104 -11.06 12.44 3.68
N SER A 105 -11.83 13.51 3.98
CA SER A 105 -12.97 13.46 4.89
C SER A 105 -14.20 12.79 4.28
N ARG A 106 -14.21 12.62 2.95
CA ARG A 106 -15.33 12.03 2.21
C ARG A 106 -15.42 10.51 2.31
N TYR A 107 -14.36 9.85 2.77
CA TYR A 107 -14.26 8.39 2.82
C TYR A 107 -14.25 7.87 4.26
N PRO A 108 -14.93 6.75 4.55
CA PRO A 108 -14.86 6.11 5.86
C PRO A 108 -13.42 5.80 6.24
N ARG A 109 -13.08 6.04 7.50
CA ARG A 109 -11.76 5.71 8.05
C ARG A 109 -11.74 4.26 8.48
N ILE A 110 -10.73 3.52 8.04
CA ILE A 110 -10.44 2.19 8.57
C ILE A 110 -9.58 2.33 9.82
N ARG A 111 -10.25 2.21 10.97
CA ARG A 111 -9.57 2.16 12.27
C ARG A 111 -8.74 0.87 12.33
N GLN A 112 -7.48 0.99 12.77
CA GLN A 112 -6.45 -0.07 12.85
C GLN A 112 -5.59 -0.31 11.58
N GLY A 113 -5.87 0.34 10.46
CA GLY A 113 -4.96 0.30 9.30
C GLY A 113 -4.78 -1.09 8.66
N ASP A 114 -5.75 -2.00 8.83
CA ASP A 114 -5.80 -3.31 8.19
C ASP A 114 -7.08 -3.44 7.34
N TRP A 115 -6.90 -3.43 6.01
CA TRP A 115 -7.99 -3.58 5.04
C TRP A 115 -8.67 -4.94 5.12
N LEU A 116 -7.91 -6.03 5.31
CA LEU A 116 -8.47 -7.38 5.31
C LEU A 116 -9.33 -7.63 6.55
N ALA A 117 -8.94 -7.04 7.69
CA ALA A 117 -9.74 -7.08 8.91
C ALA A 117 -11.08 -6.34 8.74
N CYS A 118 -11.12 -5.26 7.93
CA CYS A 118 -12.34 -4.49 7.69
C CYS A 118 -13.34 -5.18 6.75
N GLN A 119 -12.89 -5.89 5.71
CA GLN A 119 -13.82 -6.59 4.80
C GLN A 119 -14.61 -7.70 5.50
N HIS A 120 -14.09 -8.28 6.57
CA HIS A 120 -14.79 -9.31 7.33
C HIS A 120 -15.93 -8.75 8.20
N ASN A 121 -15.98 -7.42 8.42
CA ASN A 121 -16.87 -6.79 9.39
C ASN A 121 -18.06 -6.03 8.76
N GLN A 122 -18.33 -6.23 7.45
CA GLN A 122 -19.46 -5.61 6.74
C GLN A 122 -20.67 -6.54 6.52
N VAL A 123 -20.71 -7.70 7.18
CA VAL A 123 -21.90 -8.58 7.21
C VAL A 123 -22.49 -8.58 8.61
N SER A 124 -23.47 -7.70 8.84
CA SER A 124 -24.49 -7.82 9.89
C SER A 124 -25.75 -7.10 9.43
#